data_AF-A0A182QFZ5-F1
#
_entry.id   AF-A0A182QFZ5-F1
#
_cell.length_a   1.000
_cell.length_b   1.000
_cell.length_c   1.000
_cell.angle_alpha   90.00
_cell.angle_beta   90.00
_cell.angle_gamma   90.00
#
_symmetry.space_group_name_H-M   'P 1'
#
loop_
_entity.id
_entity.type
_entity.pdbx_description
1 polymer ?
#
loop_
_entity_poly.entity_id
_entity_poly.type
_entity_poly.pdbx_seq_one_letter_code
_entity_poly.pdbx_strand_id
1 'polypeptide(L)'
;MVALIVELSRQYEPAFPAGCEPDMVEEVRKLANDGRKARAKHDRTKQRACFRDILHFLERNVSPERVIKFGHETLTLDSWCRHHRYNMLRKLFGSGLNVQLKENGLIRDVLDLGPKVDEQSNPYRTTVKSNIRFSPAVTSKERAVARVKHRQEKQSFRLEQEFCE
;
A
#
# COMPACT_ATOMS: atom_id res chain seq x y z
N MET A 1 -7.60 9.49 -9.15
CA MET A 1 -9.06 9.72 -9.18
C MET A 1 -9.78 8.60 -9.89
N VAL A 2 -9.32 8.14 -11.06
CA VAL A 2 -9.93 6.98 -11.79
C VAL A 2 -10.25 5.79 -10.88
N ALA A 3 -9.26 5.25 -10.14
CA ALA A 3 -9.50 4.10 -9.27
C ALA A 3 -10.53 4.36 -8.15
N LEU A 4 -10.58 5.58 -7.61
CA LEU A 4 -11.59 5.98 -6.62
C LEU A 4 -12.99 5.99 -7.25
N ILE A 5 -13.13 6.56 -8.45
CA ILE A 5 -14.41 6.61 -9.15
C ILE A 5 -14.90 5.20 -9.45
N VAL A 6 -14.03 4.34 -9.99
CA VAL A 6 -14.37 2.94 -10.30
C VAL A 6 -14.77 2.17 -9.02
N GLU A 7 -14.02 2.35 -7.93
CA GLU A 7 -14.35 1.73 -6.65
C GLU A 7 -15.72 2.19 -6.12
N LEU A 8 -16.02 3.49 -6.17
CA LEU A 8 -17.31 4.03 -5.76
C LEU A 8 -18.44 3.55 -6.69
N SER A 9 -18.25 3.58 -8.01
CA SER A 9 -19.23 3.10 -8.98
C SER A 9 -19.63 1.64 -8.71
N ARG A 10 -18.67 0.77 -8.39
CA ARG A 10 -18.93 -0.63 -8.02
C ARG A 10 -19.66 -0.77 -6.68
N GLN A 11 -19.50 0.16 -5.74
CA GLN A 11 -20.19 0.14 -4.45
C GLN A 11 -21.66 0.56 -4.57
N TYR A 12 -21.96 1.58 -5.39
CA TYR A 12 -23.32 2.11 -5.54
C TYR A 12 -24.16 1.35 -6.56
N GLU A 13 -23.54 0.86 -7.63
CA GLU A 13 -24.22 0.11 -8.69
C GLU A 13 -23.54 -1.24 -8.86
N PRO A 14 -23.99 -2.31 -8.17
CA PRO A 14 -23.40 -3.63 -8.28
C PRO A 14 -23.53 -4.24 -9.69
N ALA A 15 -24.52 -3.77 -10.47
CA ALA A 15 -24.70 -4.16 -11.86
C ALA A 15 -23.81 -3.35 -12.83
N PHE A 16 -23.03 -2.39 -12.33
CA PHE A 16 -22.02 -1.71 -13.13
C PHE A 16 -21.07 -2.77 -13.69
N PRO A 17 -20.74 -2.73 -15.00
CA PRO A 17 -19.94 -3.76 -15.63
C PRO A 17 -18.70 -4.08 -14.78
N ALA A 18 -18.59 -5.36 -14.39
CA ALA A 18 -17.47 -5.83 -13.58
C ALA A 18 -16.13 -5.59 -14.28
N GLY A 19 -16.13 -5.53 -15.62
CA GLY A 19 -14.98 -5.13 -16.43
C GLY A 19 -14.97 -3.62 -16.64
N CYS A 20 -13.84 -2.98 -16.35
CA CYS A 20 -13.63 -1.64 -16.86
C CYS A 20 -13.30 -1.73 -18.36
N GLU A 21 -13.75 -0.74 -19.14
CA GLU A 21 -13.58 -0.72 -20.60
C GLU A 21 -12.15 -1.12 -21.00
N PRO A 22 -11.98 -2.07 -21.94
CA PRO A 22 -10.66 -2.58 -22.34
C PRO A 22 -9.74 -1.45 -22.82
N ASP A 23 -10.30 -0.44 -23.48
CA ASP A 23 -9.60 0.76 -23.92
C ASP A 23 -9.00 1.54 -22.74
N MET A 24 -9.72 1.64 -21.63
CA MET A 24 -9.22 2.31 -20.43
C MET A 24 -8.07 1.53 -19.77
N VAL A 25 -8.17 0.20 -19.72
CA VAL A 25 -7.10 -0.66 -19.20
C VAL A 25 -5.82 -0.47 -20.02
N GLU A 26 -5.94 -0.44 -21.35
CA GLU A 26 -4.82 -0.27 -22.26
C GLU A 26 -4.17 1.10 -22.11
N GLU A 27 -4.95 2.18 -21.98
CA GLU A 27 -4.40 3.51 -21.73
C GLU A 27 -3.69 3.61 -20.36
N VAL A 28 -4.26 3.01 -19.30
CA VAL A 28 -3.61 2.94 -17.99
C VAL A 28 -2.31 2.14 -18.06
N ARG A 29 -2.27 1.05 -18.85
CA ARG A 29 -1.08 0.22 -19.08
C ARG A 29 0.02 0.99 -19.81
N LYS A 30 -0.31 1.79 -20.82
CA LYS A 30 0.64 2.71 -21.48
C LYS A 30 1.24 3.69 -20.47
N LEU A 31 0.42 4.26 -19.59
CA LEU A 31 0.86 5.21 -18.55
C LEU A 31 1.70 4.55 -17.45
N ALA A 32 1.42 3.30 -17.08
CA ALA A 32 2.23 2.51 -16.15
C ALA A 32 3.66 2.26 -16.68
N ASN A 33 3.80 2.19 -18.01
CA ASN A 33 5.05 1.95 -18.72
C ASN A 33 5.68 3.23 -19.33
N ASP A 34 5.11 4.41 -19.06
CA ASP A 34 5.55 5.68 -19.65
C ASP A 34 7.04 5.98 -19.37
N GLY A 35 7.83 6.11 -20.44
CA GLY A 35 9.26 6.40 -20.40
C GLY A 35 9.63 7.86 -20.68
N ARG A 36 8.65 8.76 -20.90
CA ARG A 36 8.90 10.14 -21.34
C ARG A 36 9.75 10.93 -20.34
N LYS A 37 10.89 11.44 -20.79
CA LYS A 37 11.89 12.14 -19.94
C LYS A 37 11.56 13.62 -19.64
N ALA A 38 10.44 14.14 -20.14
CA ALA A 38 10.04 15.53 -19.96
C ALA A 38 9.72 15.93 -18.50
N ARG A 39 9.47 14.96 -17.60
CA ARG A 39 9.22 15.18 -16.16
C ARG A 39 10.43 14.80 -15.33
N ALA A 40 10.58 15.27 -14.09
CA ALA A 40 11.68 14.86 -13.21
C ALA A 40 11.67 13.35 -12.91
N LYS A 41 12.85 12.74 -12.68
CA LYS A 41 12.99 11.28 -12.44
C LYS A 41 12.11 10.77 -11.29
N HIS A 42 12.07 11.53 -10.19
CA HIS A 42 11.28 11.21 -9.01
C HIS A 42 9.79 11.13 -9.33
N ASP A 43 9.29 12.14 -10.05
CA ASP A 43 7.86 12.25 -10.39
C ASP A 43 7.45 11.16 -11.36
N ARG A 44 8.27 10.87 -12.38
CA ARG A 44 8.03 9.74 -13.29
C ARG A 44 7.95 8.41 -12.53
N THR A 45 8.85 8.20 -11.57
CA THR A 45 8.87 6.97 -10.76
C THR A 45 7.59 6.84 -9.92
N LYS A 46 7.19 7.91 -9.25
CA LYS A 46 5.95 7.96 -8.45
C LYS A 46 4.71 7.75 -9.32
N GLN A 47 4.65 8.40 -10.46
CA GLN A 47 3.53 8.29 -11.39
C GLN A 47 3.38 6.88 -11.92
N ARG A 48 4.47 6.25 -12.37
CA ARG A 48 4.46 4.84 -12.82
C ARG A 48 4.08 3.88 -11.70
N ALA A 49 4.55 4.11 -10.47
CA ALA A 49 4.10 3.33 -9.32
C ALA A 49 2.58 3.45 -9.12
N CYS A 50 2.05 4.67 -9.13
CA CYS A 50 0.61 4.93 -9.02
C CYS A 50 -0.19 4.25 -10.14
N PHE A 51 0.23 4.36 -11.40
CA PHE A 51 -0.48 3.70 -12.50
C PHE A 51 -0.38 2.18 -12.48
N ARG A 52 0.71 1.60 -11.95
CA ARG A 52 0.79 0.15 -11.72
C ARG A 52 -0.19 -0.29 -10.64
N ASP A 53 -0.33 0.47 -9.56
CA ASP A 53 -1.33 0.19 -8.52
C ASP A 53 -2.76 0.27 -9.09
N ILE A 54 -3.05 1.28 -9.93
CA ILE A 54 -4.35 1.43 -10.60
C ILE A 54 -4.59 0.26 -11.56
N LEU A 55 -3.61 -0.09 -12.40
CA LEU A 55 -3.73 -1.21 -13.34
C LEU A 55 -4.04 -2.52 -12.61
N HIS A 56 -3.32 -2.80 -11.52
CA HIS A 56 -3.57 -3.97 -10.69
C HIS A 56 -4.99 -3.98 -10.10
N PHE A 57 -5.47 -2.83 -9.62
CA PHE A 57 -6.83 -2.69 -9.13
C PHE A 57 -7.88 -2.94 -10.22
N LEU A 58 -7.68 -2.42 -11.44
CA LEU A 58 -8.62 -2.62 -12.54
C LEU A 58 -8.68 -4.09 -12.98
N GLU A 59 -7.54 -4.78 -13.04
CA GLU A 59 -7.44 -6.16 -13.51
C GLU A 59 -7.79 -7.21 -12.45
N ARG A 60 -7.46 -6.96 -11.18
CA ARG A 60 -7.57 -7.95 -10.09
C ARG A 60 -8.58 -7.57 -9.02
N ASN A 61 -9.14 -6.36 -9.08
CA ASN A 61 -9.99 -5.80 -8.04
C ASN A 61 -9.31 -5.78 -6.65
N VAL A 62 -7.99 -5.61 -6.63
CA VAL A 62 -7.18 -5.53 -5.41
C VAL A 62 -6.63 -4.12 -5.24
N SER A 63 -7.03 -3.47 -4.16
CA SER A 63 -6.51 -2.17 -3.76
C SER A 63 -5.16 -2.32 -3.05
N PRO A 64 -4.19 -1.42 -3.26
CA PRO A 64 -2.90 -1.50 -2.58
C PRO A 64 -3.07 -1.27 -1.08
N GLU A 65 -2.51 -2.12 -0.23
CA GLU A 65 -2.57 -1.94 1.23
C GLU A 65 -1.44 -1.04 1.75
N ARG A 66 -1.75 -0.09 2.64
CA ARG A 66 -0.75 0.73 3.35
C ARG A 66 -1.09 0.84 4.83
N VAL A 67 -0.11 0.54 5.67
CA VAL A 67 -0.23 0.69 7.13
C VAL A 67 0.47 1.97 7.58
N ILE A 68 -0.30 2.88 8.19
CA ILE A 68 0.21 4.12 8.79
C ILE A 68 0.27 3.94 10.31
N LYS A 69 1.46 4.11 10.88
CA LYS A 69 1.67 4.08 12.34
C LYS A 69 1.61 5.49 12.91
N PHE A 70 0.83 5.68 13.98
CA PHE A 70 0.76 6.94 14.71
C PHE A 70 0.67 6.66 16.21
N GLY A 71 1.67 7.13 16.97
CA GLY A 71 1.80 6.74 18.39
C GLY A 71 1.90 5.22 18.55
N HIS A 72 0.92 4.64 19.25
CA HIS A 72 0.83 3.20 19.52
C HIS A 72 -0.21 2.47 18.66
N GLU A 73 -0.88 3.19 17.77
CA GLU A 73 -1.95 2.68 16.91
C GLU A 73 -1.49 2.59 15.45
N THR A 74 -2.25 1.82 14.67
CA THR A 74 -2.05 1.63 13.23
C THR A 74 -3.36 1.85 12.50
N LEU A 75 -3.32 2.68 11.45
CA LEU A 75 -4.39 2.81 10.47
C LEU A 75 -4.03 1.99 9.24
N THR A 76 -4.84 1.00 8.90
CA THR A 76 -4.72 0.25 7.65
C THR A 76 -5.56 0.91 6.57
N LEU A 77 -4.92 1.25 5.46
CA LEU A 77 -5.57 1.78 4.27
C LEU A 77 -5.60 0.65 3.24
N ASP A 78 -6.78 0.09 3.03
CA ASP A 78 -7.05 -1.13 2.24
C ASP A 78 -7.99 -0.87 1.05
N SER A 79 -8.52 0.35 0.90
CA SER A 79 -9.38 0.77 -0.22
C SER A 79 -8.95 2.12 -0.79
N TRP A 80 -9.30 2.42 -2.04
CA TRP A 80 -9.00 3.74 -2.64
C TRP A 80 -9.74 4.88 -1.92
N CYS A 81 -10.94 4.62 -1.43
CA CYS A 81 -11.73 5.52 -0.59
C CYS A 81 -10.98 5.89 0.68
N ARG A 82 -10.49 4.91 1.45
CA ARG A 82 -9.71 5.17 2.67
C ARG A 82 -8.42 5.92 2.39
N HIS A 83 -7.71 5.53 1.33
CA HIS A 83 -6.54 6.29 0.87
C HIS A 83 -6.86 7.74 0.53
N HIS A 84 -7.99 7.98 -0.14
CA HIS A 84 -8.38 9.32 -0.53
C HIS A 84 -8.72 10.18 0.69
N ARG A 85 -9.57 9.68 1.60
CA ARG A 85 -9.93 10.36 2.86
C ARG A 85 -8.69 10.71 3.68
N TYR A 86 -7.80 9.73 3.91
CA TYR A 86 -6.54 9.96 4.62
C TYR A 86 -5.67 11.03 3.93
N ASN A 87 -5.52 10.97 2.60
CA ASN A 87 -4.72 11.95 1.88
C ASN A 87 -5.31 13.37 1.93
N MET A 88 -6.63 13.52 1.97
CA MET A 88 -7.29 14.81 2.17
C MET A 88 -7.01 15.36 3.56
N LEU A 89 -7.20 14.56 4.60
CA LEU A 89 -6.89 14.94 5.98
C LEU A 89 -5.40 15.29 6.15
N ARG A 90 -4.51 14.53 5.52
CA ARG A 90 -3.07 14.81 5.50
C ARG A 90 -2.74 16.16 4.86
N LYS A 91 -3.41 16.53 3.77
CA LYS A 91 -3.23 17.85 3.15
C LYS A 91 -3.78 18.96 4.01
N LEU A 92 -4.91 18.73 4.68
CA LEU A 92 -5.57 19.72 5.53
C LEU A 92 -4.76 20.01 6.81
N PHE A 93 -4.33 18.96 7.52
CA PHE A 93 -3.69 19.11 8.84
C PHE A 93 -2.15 19.14 8.78
N GLY A 94 -1.54 18.69 7.68
CA GLY A 94 -0.10 18.67 7.54
C GLY A 94 0.60 17.90 8.68
N SER A 95 1.46 18.59 9.42
CA SER A 95 2.18 18.04 10.57
C SER A 95 1.28 17.69 11.76
N GLY A 96 0.10 18.33 11.87
CA GLY A 96 -0.86 18.12 12.96
C GLY A 96 -1.71 16.84 12.81
N LEU A 97 -1.56 16.10 11.70
CA LEU A 97 -2.42 14.93 11.42
C LEU A 97 -2.37 13.88 12.53
N ASN A 98 -1.18 13.58 13.08
CA ASN A 98 -1.04 12.54 14.11
C ASN A 98 -1.80 12.89 15.40
N VAL A 99 -1.86 14.18 15.77
CA VAL A 99 -2.63 14.65 16.92
C VAL A 99 -4.12 14.46 16.65
N GLN A 100 -4.56 14.82 15.44
CA GLN A 100 -5.95 14.66 15.02
C GLN A 100 -6.40 13.20 15.00
N LEU A 101 -5.56 12.27 14.52
CA LEU A 101 -5.87 10.84 14.54
C LEU A 101 -6.03 10.27 15.96
N LYS A 102 -5.34 10.85 16.96
CA LYS A 102 -5.42 10.42 18.36
C LYS A 102 -6.62 11.04 19.09
N GLU A 103 -6.77 12.35 18.95
CA GLU A 103 -7.62 13.15 19.84
C GLU A 103 -9.02 13.41 19.28
N ASN A 104 -9.17 13.46 17.95
CA ASN A 104 -10.41 13.90 17.34
C ASN A 104 -11.34 12.72 17.03
N GLY A 105 -12.39 12.56 17.86
CA GLY A 105 -13.40 11.50 17.71
C GLY A 105 -14.01 11.45 16.30
N LEU A 106 -14.35 12.59 15.70
CA LEU A 106 -14.93 12.62 14.34
C LEU A 106 -13.96 12.07 13.29
N ILE A 107 -12.68 12.39 13.40
CA ILE A 107 -11.66 11.87 12.46
C ILE A 107 -11.45 10.38 12.67
N ARG A 108 -11.53 9.91 13.92
CA ARG A 108 -11.47 8.48 14.24
C ARG A 108 -12.66 7.73 13.67
N ASP A 109 -13.87 8.30 13.75
CA ASP A 109 -15.08 7.72 13.16
C ASP A 109 -14.99 7.69 11.63
N VAL A 110 -14.57 8.79 10.99
CA VAL A 110 -14.43 8.88 9.52
C VAL A 110 -13.42 7.88 8.94
N LEU A 111 -12.42 7.49 9.74
CA LEU A 111 -11.36 6.55 9.37
C LEU A 111 -11.54 5.16 9.99
N ASP A 112 -12.65 4.91 10.68
CA ASP A 112 -12.96 3.66 11.38
C ASP A 112 -11.85 3.18 12.35
N LEU A 113 -11.22 4.11 13.07
CA LEU A 113 -10.14 3.82 14.04
C LEU A 113 -10.67 3.29 15.39
N GLY A 114 -11.97 3.41 15.63
CA GLY A 114 -12.60 3.09 16.91
C GLY A 114 -12.34 4.13 18.00
N PRO A 115 -12.76 3.87 19.25
CA PRO A 115 -12.62 4.81 20.36
C PRO A 115 -11.15 5.12 20.65
N LYS A 116 -10.90 6.30 21.23
CA LYS A 116 -9.55 6.75 21.62
C LYS A 116 -8.92 5.75 22.58
N VAL A 117 -7.65 5.42 22.36
CA VAL A 117 -6.86 4.59 23.27
C VAL A 117 -6.12 5.50 24.25
N ASP A 118 -6.43 5.40 25.53
CA ASP A 118 -5.73 6.16 26.57
C ASP A 118 -4.33 5.60 26.79
N GLU A 119 -3.31 6.43 26.59
CA GLU A 119 -1.89 6.07 26.71
C GLU A 119 -1.51 5.59 28.12
N GLN A 120 -2.29 5.95 29.15
CA GLN A 120 -2.05 5.59 30.55
C GLN A 120 -2.61 4.21 30.94
N SER A 121 -3.47 3.60 30.13
CA SER A 121 -4.16 2.34 30.49
C SER A 121 -3.40 1.06 30.15
N ASN A 122 -2.14 1.15 29.69
CA ASN A 122 -1.39 -0.03 29.25
C ASN A 122 -0.32 -0.48 30.28
N PRO A 123 -0.69 -1.26 31.32
CA PRO A 123 0.27 -1.83 32.26
C PRO A 123 1.16 -2.93 31.65
N TYR A 124 1.01 -3.27 30.37
CA TYR A 124 1.66 -4.44 29.76
C TYR A 124 2.92 -4.13 28.92
N ARG A 125 3.59 -2.99 29.10
CA ARG A 125 4.76 -2.66 28.25
C ARG A 125 6.05 -2.38 29.00
N THR A 126 6.40 -3.27 29.92
CA THR A 126 7.80 -3.71 30.02
C THR A 126 8.04 -4.78 28.97
N THR A 127 8.19 -4.39 27.69
CA THR A 127 8.70 -5.32 26.69
C THR A 127 10.12 -5.70 27.10
N VAL A 128 10.32 -6.93 27.55
CA VAL A 128 11.65 -7.47 27.82
C VAL A 128 12.46 -7.27 26.54
N LYS A 129 13.55 -6.48 26.63
CA LYS A 129 14.39 -6.07 25.48
C LYS A 129 14.89 -7.26 24.64
N SER A 130 14.85 -8.48 25.17
CA SER A 130 15.18 -9.73 24.49
C SER A 130 14.19 -10.11 23.38
N ASN A 131 12.87 -10.01 23.61
CA ASN A 131 11.85 -10.44 22.65
C ASN A 131 11.77 -9.52 21.42
N ILE A 132 12.07 -8.23 21.60
CA ILE A 132 12.16 -7.25 20.51
C ILE A 132 13.31 -7.57 19.55
N ARG A 133 14.42 -8.17 20.02
CA ARG A 133 15.56 -8.52 19.15
C ARG A 133 15.37 -9.83 18.41
N PHE A 134 14.67 -10.78 19.01
CA PHE A 134 14.47 -12.11 18.44
C PHE A 134 13.59 -12.07 17.18
N SER A 135 12.49 -11.31 17.20
CA SER A 135 11.54 -11.20 16.08
C SER A 135 12.16 -10.63 14.78
N PRO A 136 12.90 -9.50 14.80
CA PRO A 136 13.57 -8.98 13.62
C PRO A 136 14.71 -9.88 13.12
N ALA A 137 15.42 -10.56 14.01
CA ALA A 137 16.52 -11.46 13.63
C ALA A 137 16.00 -12.70 12.88
N VAL A 138 14.92 -13.31 13.36
CA VAL A 138 14.26 -14.45 12.71
C VAL A 138 13.73 -14.06 11.34
N THR A 139 12.96 -12.97 11.24
CA THR A 139 12.44 -12.48 9.96
C THR A 139 13.55 -12.06 8.98
N SER A 140 14.68 -11.54 9.47
CA SER A 140 15.85 -11.23 8.63
C SER A 140 16.51 -12.49 8.08
N LYS A 141 16.66 -13.53 8.91
CA LYS A 141 17.23 -14.83 8.51
C LYS A 141 16.36 -15.53 7.47
N GLU A 142 15.04 -15.58 7.68
CA GLU A 142 14.09 -16.11 6.71
C GLU A 142 14.18 -15.40 5.35
N ARG A 143 14.20 -14.06 5.35
CA ARG A 143 14.38 -13.28 4.13
C ARG A 143 15.73 -13.53 3.46
N ALA A 144 16.80 -13.75 4.23
CA ALA A 144 18.12 -14.06 3.68
C ALA A 144 18.13 -15.42 2.96
N VAL A 145 17.55 -16.45 3.58
CA VAL A 145 17.43 -17.79 3.00
C VAL A 145 16.59 -17.77 1.73
N ALA A 146 15.41 -17.14 1.76
CA ALA A 146 14.54 -17.02 0.58
C ALA A 146 15.25 -16.32 -0.59
N ARG A 147 16.05 -15.28 -0.31
CA ARG A 147 16.83 -14.57 -1.33
C ARG A 147 17.97 -15.41 -1.91
N VAL A 148 18.63 -16.23 -1.10
CA VAL A 148 19.69 -17.14 -1.59
C VAL A 148 19.08 -18.20 -2.51
N LYS A 149 17.95 -18.80 -2.12
CA LYS A 149 17.24 -19.78 -2.95
C LYS A 149 16.86 -19.20 -4.32
N HIS A 150 16.22 -18.03 -4.33
CA HIS A 150 15.86 -17.35 -5.58
C HIS A 150 17.08 -17.00 -6.47
N ARG A 151 18.26 -16.71 -5.87
CA ARG A 151 19.49 -16.49 -6.65
C ARG A 151 19.99 -17.77 -7.30
N GLN A 152 19.94 -18.89 -6.57
CA GLN A 152 20.35 -20.20 -7.07
C GLN A 152 19.43 -20.70 -8.18
N GLU A 153 18.10 -20.59 -8.01
CA GLU A 153 17.11 -20.93 -9.05
C GLU A 153 17.32 -20.12 -10.34
N LYS A 154 17.65 -18.83 -10.22
CA LYS A 154 17.95 -17.99 -11.39
C LYS A 154 19.28 -18.38 -12.06
N GLN A 155 20.26 -18.81 -11.27
CA GLN A 155 21.56 -19.25 -11.79
C GLN A 155 21.44 -20.61 -12.48
N SER A 156 20.67 -21.55 -11.93
CA SER A 156 20.40 -22.84 -12.58
C SER A 156 19.63 -22.65 -13.89
N PHE A 157 18.59 -21.82 -13.90
CA PHE A 157 17.84 -21.52 -15.13
C PHE A 157 18.71 -20.89 -16.24
N ARG A 158 19.67 -20.03 -15.86
CA ARG A 158 20.63 -19.45 -16.81
C ARG A 158 21.57 -20.51 -17.39
N LEU A 159 22.08 -21.41 -16.55
CA LEU A 159 22.97 -22.50 -16.98
C LEU A 159 22.23 -23.53 -17.86
N GLU A 160 20.95 -23.78 -17.59
CA GLU A 160 20.10 -24.65 -18.42
C GLU A 160 19.85 -24.05 -19.82
N GLN A 161 19.69 -22.72 -19.93
CA GLN A 161 19.59 -22.05 -21.24
C GLN A 161 20.90 -22.10 -22.02
N GLU A 162 22.06 -21.97 -21.35
CA GLU A 162 23.38 -22.05 -21.98
C GLU A 162 23.76 -23.48 -22.42
N PHE A 163 23.09 -24.52 -21.91
CA PHE A 163 23.31 -25.93 -22.29
C PHE A 163 22.36 -26.41 -23.40
N CYS A 164 21.34 -25.63 -23.75
CA CYS A 164 20.37 -25.91 -24.82
C CYS A 164 20.65 -25.12 -26.13
N GLU A 165 21.76 -24.38 -26.21
CA GLU A 165 22.34 -23.81 -27.43
C GLU A 165 23.57 -24.61 -27.88
#